data_AF-A0A9E0R9E0-F1
#
_entry.id   AF-A0A9E0R9E0-F1
#
_cell.length_a   1.000
_cell.length_b   1.000
_cell.length_c   1.000
_cell.angle_alpha   90.00
_cell.angle_beta   90.00
_cell.angle_gamma   90.00
#
_symmetry.space_group_name_H-M   'P 1'
#
loop_
_entity.id
_entity.type
_entity.pdbx_description
1 polymer ?
#
loop_
_entity_poly.entity_id
_entity_poly.type
_entity_poly.pdbx_seq_one_letter_code
_entity_poly.pdbx_strand_id
1 'polypeptide(L)'
;MQAIRSYTQSVSAIMTLIMILSSMWAIPASASIVGTGELLTEQRADIDREALMSMLEREDVKTALANMGVGEQEVQDRIQSLTPAELADFKQQLAQAPAGEGVVGIIVLFLLVFIITDMLCATNVFPFINCIR
;
A
#
# COMPACT_ATOMS: atom_id res chain seq x y z
N MET A 1 -45.51 -59.08 0.98
CA MET A 1 -44.84 -58.15 0.03
C MET A 1 -45.24 -56.67 0.18
N GLN A 2 -46.27 -56.30 0.95
CA GLN A 2 -46.69 -54.88 1.12
C GLN A 2 -45.90 -54.13 2.22
N ALA A 3 -45.45 -54.81 3.27
CA ALA A 3 -44.65 -54.20 4.35
C ALA A 3 -43.25 -53.77 3.89
N ILE A 4 -42.62 -54.52 2.98
CA ILE A 4 -41.30 -54.18 2.41
C ILE A 4 -41.40 -52.97 1.47
N ARG A 5 -42.49 -52.87 0.69
CA ARG A 5 -42.72 -51.79 -0.27
C ARG A 5 -43.03 -50.44 0.40
N SER A 6 -43.72 -50.44 1.54
CA SER A 6 -43.98 -49.21 2.31
C SER A 6 -42.73 -48.72 3.03
N TYR A 7 -41.87 -49.63 3.51
CA TYR A 7 -40.59 -49.27 4.13
C TYR A 7 -39.62 -48.65 3.09
N THR A 8 -39.54 -49.20 1.88
CA THR A 8 -38.70 -48.62 0.81
C THR A 8 -39.23 -47.28 0.30
N GLN A 9 -40.55 -47.07 0.28
CA GLN A 9 -41.14 -45.76 -0.04
C GLN A 9 -40.81 -44.70 1.01
N SER A 10 -40.88 -45.02 2.30
CA SER A 10 -40.51 -44.09 3.38
C SER A 10 -39.01 -43.76 3.37
N VAL A 11 -38.16 -44.76 3.13
CA VAL A 11 -36.70 -44.56 3.02
C VAL A 11 -36.35 -43.72 1.79
N SER A 12 -37.02 -43.95 0.65
CA SER A 12 -36.85 -43.15 -0.56
C SER A 12 -37.25 -41.69 -0.31
N ALA A 13 -38.37 -41.45 0.37
CA ALA A 13 -38.85 -40.11 0.68
C ALA A 13 -37.84 -39.33 1.55
N ILE A 14 -37.27 -40.01 2.56
CA ILE A 14 -36.23 -39.45 3.43
C ILE A 14 -34.96 -39.11 2.64
N MET A 15 -34.50 -40.00 1.74
CA MET A 15 -33.34 -39.75 0.90
C MET A 15 -33.55 -38.54 -0.04
N THR A 16 -34.71 -38.43 -0.68
CA THR A 16 -35.04 -37.25 -1.51
C THR A 16 -35.11 -35.97 -0.69
N LEU A 17 -35.67 -36.04 0.53
CA LEU A 17 -35.73 -34.88 1.42
C LEU A 17 -34.31 -34.41 1.81
N ILE A 18 -33.40 -35.34 2.11
CA ILE A 18 -32.01 -35.04 2.45
C ILE A 18 -31.27 -34.42 1.25
N MET A 19 -31.48 -34.93 0.03
CA MET A 19 -30.86 -34.36 -1.18
C MET A 19 -31.40 -32.96 -1.52
N ILE A 20 -32.68 -32.70 -1.26
CA ILE A 20 -33.26 -31.35 -1.44
C ILE A 20 -32.72 -30.39 -0.36
N LEU A 21 -32.56 -30.87 0.88
CA LEU A 21 -32.02 -30.03 1.95
C LEU A 21 -30.53 -29.70 1.75
N SER A 22 -29.75 -30.61 1.16
CA SER A 22 -28.32 -30.40 0.91
C SER A 22 -28.04 -29.48 -0.28
N SER A 23 -28.92 -29.44 -1.29
CA SER A 23 -28.76 -28.55 -2.45
C SER A 23 -28.98 -27.06 -2.12
N MET A 24 -29.67 -26.76 -1.01
CA MET A 24 -29.78 -25.39 -0.48
C MET A 24 -28.46 -24.86 0.10
N TRP A 25 -27.50 -25.75 0.37
CA TRP A 25 -26.12 -25.40 0.74
C TRP A 25 -25.21 -25.44 -0.50
N ALA A 26 -25.67 -24.89 -1.62
CA ALA A 26 -24.76 -24.51 -2.69
C ALA A 26 -23.93 -23.32 -2.19
N ILE A 27 -22.83 -23.61 -1.50
CA ILE A 27 -21.82 -22.61 -1.18
C ILE A 27 -21.38 -22.05 -2.54
N PRO A 28 -21.57 -20.75 -2.82
CA PRO A 28 -20.98 -20.18 -4.02
C PRO A 28 -19.48 -20.35 -3.86
N ALA A 29 -18.90 -21.27 -4.63
CA ALA A 29 -17.46 -21.29 -4.83
C ALA A 29 -17.16 -19.98 -5.55
N SER A 30 -16.70 -18.99 -4.77
CA SER A 30 -16.19 -17.74 -5.30
C SER A 30 -14.90 -18.05 -6.05
N ALA A 31 -15.05 -18.48 -7.32
CA ALA A 31 -14.00 -18.31 -8.29
C ALA A 31 -13.85 -16.80 -8.44
N SER A 32 -12.82 -16.24 -7.80
CA SER A 32 -12.36 -14.90 -8.13
C SER A 32 -12.23 -14.86 -9.64
N ILE A 33 -13.05 -14.07 -10.31
CA ILE A 33 -12.85 -13.76 -11.72
C ILE A 33 -11.50 -13.06 -11.72
N VAL A 34 -10.48 -13.69 -12.30
CA VAL A 34 -9.26 -13.00 -12.73
C VAL A 34 -9.70 -12.05 -13.84
N GLY A 35 -10.33 -10.97 -13.41
CA GLY A 35 -10.76 -9.90 -14.25
C GLY A 35 -9.52 -9.15 -14.67
N THR A 36 -9.61 -8.46 -15.79
CA THR A 36 -8.60 -7.56 -16.34
C THR A 36 -7.96 -6.60 -15.31
N GLY A 37 -8.55 -6.45 -14.12
CA GLY A 37 -7.93 -5.82 -12.95
C GLY A 37 -6.62 -6.48 -12.48
N GLU A 38 -6.42 -7.79 -12.62
CA GLU A 38 -5.17 -8.46 -12.22
C GLU A 38 -4.02 -8.11 -13.18
N LEU A 39 -4.31 -8.00 -14.48
CA LEU A 39 -3.35 -7.48 -15.47
C LEU A 39 -3.02 -6.00 -15.23
N LEU A 40 -4.01 -5.18 -14.88
CA LEU A 40 -3.76 -3.78 -14.50
C LEU A 40 -2.98 -3.65 -13.17
N THR A 41 -3.16 -4.59 -12.25
CA THR A 41 -2.48 -4.59 -10.95
C THR A 41 -1.04 -5.04 -11.08
N GLU A 42 -0.76 -6.09 -11.87
CA GLU A 42 0.60 -6.49 -12.25
C GLU A 42 1.34 -5.36 -12.97
N GLN A 43 0.70 -4.72 -13.96
CA GLN A 43 1.31 -3.63 -14.71
C GLN A 43 1.59 -2.39 -13.84
N ARG A 44 0.74 -2.09 -12.85
CA ARG A 44 1.02 -1.06 -11.84
C ARG A 44 2.16 -1.45 -10.91
N ALA A 45 2.20 -2.70 -10.46
CA ALA A 45 3.26 -3.19 -9.60
C ALA A 45 4.63 -3.09 -10.29
N ASP A 46 4.73 -3.40 -11.57
CA ASP A 46 5.99 -3.23 -12.31
C ASP A 46 6.43 -1.77 -12.42
N ILE A 47 5.49 -0.85 -12.70
CA ILE A 47 5.77 0.60 -12.68
C ILE A 47 6.21 1.06 -11.28
N ASP A 48 5.58 0.52 -10.24
CA ASP A 48 5.91 0.84 -8.85
C ASP A 48 7.29 0.28 -8.43
N ARG A 49 7.66 -0.91 -8.92
CA ARG A 49 9.00 -1.50 -8.74
C ARG A 49 10.05 -0.63 -9.40
N GLU A 50 9.85 -0.26 -10.66
CA GLU A 50 10.79 0.58 -11.41
C GLU A 50 10.98 1.95 -10.77
N ALA A 51 9.90 2.57 -10.27
CA ALA A 51 9.97 3.81 -9.51
C ALA A 51 10.81 3.66 -8.24
N LEU A 52 10.64 2.58 -7.47
CA LEU A 52 11.42 2.34 -6.25
C LEU A 52 12.91 2.06 -6.55
N MET A 53 13.21 1.34 -7.64
CA MET A 53 14.59 1.12 -8.09
C MET A 53 15.25 2.45 -8.47
N SER A 54 14.54 3.33 -9.18
CA SER A 54 15.05 4.67 -9.51
C SER A 54 15.30 5.55 -8.27
N MET A 55 14.50 5.38 -7.21
CA MET A 55 14.73 6.07 -5.94
C MET A 55 15.95 5.53 -5.21
N LEU A 56 16.17 4.21 -5.25
CA LEU A 56 17.34 3.56 -4.66
C LEU A 56 18.65 3.97 -5.34
N GLU A 57 18.60 4.30 -6.63
CA GLU A 57 19.76 4.80 -7.39
C GLU A 57 20.24 6.18 -6.93
N ARG A 58 19.43 6.95 -6.21
CA ARG A 58 19.80 8.28 -5.74
C ARG A 58 20.87 8.20 -4.64
N GLU A 59 21.91 9.02 -4.73
CA GLU A 59 23.03 9.03 -3.77
C GLU A 59 22.61 9.30 -2.32
N ASP A 60 21.58 10.12 -2.11
CA ASP A 60 21.06 10.44 -0.78
C ASP A 60 20.43 9.21 -0.11
N VAL A 61 19.70 8.40 -0.88
CA VAL A 61 19.10 7.14 -0.40
C VAL A 61 20.19 6.11 -0.14
N LYS A 62 21.17 5.95 -1.04
CA LYS A 62 22.30 5.04 -0.84
C LYS A 62 23.10 5.37 0.42
N THR A 63 23.38 6.65 0.64
CA THR A 63 24.10 7.13 1.83
C THR A 63 23.29 6.88 3.10
N ALA A 64 21.97 7.14 3.08
CA ALA A 64 21.10 6.88 4.22
C ALA A 64 21.05 5.37 4.58
N LEU A 65 20.92 4.50 3.57
CA LEU A 65 20.92 3.04 3.78
C LEU A 65 22.28 2.54 4.28
N ALA A 66 23.38 3.05 3.73
CA ALA A 66 24.73 2.72 4.19
C ALA A 66 24.95 3.13 5.66
N ASN A 67 24.44 4.30 6.07
CA ASN A 67 24.49 4.75 7.46
C ASN A 67 23.68 3.86 8.41
N MET A 68 22.64 3.20 7.91
CA MET A 68 21.85 2.21 8.64
C MET A 68 22.47 0.80 8.60
N GLY A 69 23.59 0.61 7.89
CA GLY A 69 24.25 -0.69 7.73
C GLY A 69 23.53 -1.64 6.77
N VAL A 70 22.60 -1.13 5.94
CA VAL A 70 21.84 -1.93 4.99
C VAL A 70 22.49 -1.84 3.60
N GLY A 71 22.78 -3.00 3.00
CA GLY A 71 23.36 -3.08 1.66
C GLY A 71 22.34 -2.78 0.56
N GLU A 72 22.77 -2.09 -0.50
CA GLU A 72 21.90 -1.76 -1.65
C GLU A 72 21.28 -3.02 -2.29
N GLN A 73 22.09 -4.08 -2.46
CA GLN A 73 21.64 -5.35 -3.04
C GLN A 73 20.55 -6.03 -2.19
N GLU A 74 20.66 -5.96 -0.86
CA GLU A 74 19.67 -6.55 0.05
C GLU A 74 18.30 -5.88 -0.09
N VAL A 75 18.29 -4.56 -0.32
CA VAL A 75 17.05 -3.79 -0.53
C VAL A 75 16.45 -4.10 -1.91
N GLN A 76 17.28 -4.21 -2.95
CA GLN A 76 16.83 -4.59 -4.29
C GLN A 76 16.17 -5.97 -4.30
N ASP A 77 16.78 -6.94 -3.63
CA ASP A 77 16.24 -8.30 -3.52
C ASP A 77 14.91 -8.31 -2.77
N ARG A 78 14.78 -7.51 -1.71
CA ARG A 78 13.51 -7.33 -1.00
C ARG A 78 12.43 -6.74 -1.89
N ILE A 79 12.70 -5.65 -2.61
CA ILE A 79 11.72 -5.00 -3.50
C ILE A 79 11.24 -5.96 -4.58
N GLN A 80 12.14 -6.78 -5.12
CA GLN A 80 11.81 -7.80 -6.11
C GLN A 80 10.98 -8.95 -5.53
N SER A 81 11.20 -9.30 -4.26
CA SER A 81 10.45 -10.37 -3.57
C SER A 81 9.04 -9.96 -3.13
N LEU A 82 8.72 -8.65 -3.10
CA LEU A 82 7.42 -8.15 -2.67
C LEU A 82 6.32 -8.45 -3.70
N THR A 83 5.16 -8.87 -3.19
CA THR A 83 3.95 -9.04 -4.00
C THR A 83 3.41 -7.67 -4.43
N PRO A 84 2.64 -7.60 -5.54
CA PRO A 84 1.98 -6.36 -6.00
C PRO A 84 1.24 -5.59 -4.90
N ALA A 85 0.53 -6.30 -4.02
CA ALA A 85 -0.24 -5.70 -2.93
C ALA A 85 0.65 -5.11 -1.84
N GLU A 86 1.72 -5.81 -1.45
CA GLU A 86 2.66 -5.34 -0.43
C GLU A 86 3.48 -4.15 -0.93
N LEU A 87 3.81 -4.11 -2.22
CA LEU A 87 4.51 -3.00 -2.83
C LEU A 87 3.69 -1.71 -2.81
N ALA A 88 2.40 -1.81 -3.12
CA ALA A 88 1.48 -0.68 -3.07
C ALA A 88 1.35 -0.11 -1.65
N ASP A 89 1.23 -0.98 -0.64
CA ASP A 89 1.16 -0.57 0.76
C ASP A 89 2.49 0.05 1.23
N PHE A 90 3.62 -0.54 0.85
CA PHE A 90 4.95 0.00 1.15
C PHE A 90 5.16 1.40 0.55
N LYS A 91 4.75 1.61 -0.72
CA LYS A 91 4.78 2.94 -1.35
C LYS A 91 3.92 3.96 -0.59
N GLN A 92 2.74 3.55 -0.14
CA GLN A 92 1.85 4.42 0.62
C GLN A 92 2.44 4.78 1.99
N GLN A 93 3.17 3.87 2.63
CA GLN A 93 3.92 4.15 3.85
C GLN A 93 5.09 5.11 3.60
N LEU A 94 5.85 4.93 2.51
CA LEU A 94 6.93 5.85 2.13
C LEU A 94 6.41 7.26 1.78
N ALA A 95 5.24 7.37 1.15
CA ALA A 95 4.61 8.66 0.86
C ALA A 95 4.13 9.39 2.12
N GLN A 96 3.83 8.66 3.18
CA GLN A 96 3.47 9.21 4.49
C GLN A 96 4.69 9.45 5.39
N ALA A 97 5.81 8.76 5.12
CA ALA A 97 7.07 9.06 5.76
C ALA A 97 7.49 10.49 5.38
N PRO A 98 7.96 11.31 6.33
CA PRO A 98 8.31 12.70 6.08
C PRO A 98 9.61 12.81 5.25
N ALA A 99 9.51 12.49 3.96
CA ALA A 99 10.59 12.60 2.99
C ALA A 99 10.80 14.08 2.65
N GLY A 100 11.68 14.75 3.41
CA GLY A 100 12.04 16.16 3.19
C GLY A 100 12.15 17.01 4.44
N GLU A 101 11.92 16.44 5.63
CA GLU A 101 11.93 17.17 6.90
C GLU A 101 13.28 17.85 7.21
N GLY A 102 14.39 17.29 6.73
CA GLY A 102 15.73 17.82 6.99
C GLY A 102 15.98 19.16 6.32
N VAL A 103 16.24 19.17 5.02
CA VAL A 103 16.76 20.39 4.36
C VAL A 103 15.66 21.41 4.06
N VAL A 104 14.52 20.97 3.51
CA VAL A 104 13.43 21.89 3.16
C VAL A 104 12.77 22.43 4.42
N GLY A 105 12.56 21.58 5.44
CA GLY A 105 12.04 22.00 6.74
C GLY A 105 12.92 23.06 7.41
N ILE A 106 14.24 22.83 7.43
CA ILE A 106 15.21 23.80 7.98
C ILE A 106 15.18 25.12 7.19
N ILE A 107 15.17 25.07 5.86
CA ILE A 107 15.11 26.29 5.02
C ILE A 107 13.82 27.09 5.30
N VAL A 108 12.67 26.41 5.36
CA VAL A 108 11.38 27.06 5.63
C VAL A 108 11.32 27.62 7.06
N LEU A 109 11.88 26.94 8.05
CA LEU A 109 11.98 27.42 9.42
C LEU A 109 12.79 28.73 9.49
N PHE A 110 13.99 28.76 8.91
CA PHE A 110 14.82 29.97 8.89
C PHE A 110 14.14 31.10 8.11
N LEU A 111 13.47 30.80 7.00
CA LEU A 111 12.68 31.78 6.24
C LEU A 111 11.60 32.41 7.13
N LEU A 112 10.82 31.62 7.86
CA LEU A 112 9.78 32.11 8.77
C LEU A 112 10.36 32.97 9.90
N VAL A 113 11.45 32.51 10.53
CA VAL A 113 12.12 33.26 11.60
C VAL A 113 12.58 34.62 11.08
N PHE A 114 13.28 34.67 9.94
CA PHE A 114 13.77 35.93 9.37
C PHE A 114 12.64 36.86 8.93
N ILE A 115 11.53 36.33 8.40
CA ILE A 115 10.34 37.12 8.09
C ILE A 115 9.79 37.82 9.34
N ILE A 116 9.68 37.08 10.45
CA ILE A 116 9.16 37.63 11.72
C ILE A 116 10.11 38.68 12.28
N THR A 117 11.43 38.43 12.32
CA THR A 117 12.39 39.43 12.81
C THR A 117 12.49 40.68 11.93
N ASP A 118 12.26 40.58 10.62
CA ASP A 118 12.16 41.75 9.74
C ASP A 118 10.90 42.59 10.04
N MET A 119 9.75 41.94 10.25
CA MET A 119 8.51 42.65 10.62
C MET A 119 8.63 43.41 11.95
N LEU A 120 9.40 42.85 12.90
CA LEU A 120 9.69 43.45 14.20
C LEU A 120 10.83 44.49 14.17
N CYS A 121 11.38 44.80 12.98
CA CYS A 121 12.55 45.66 12.80
C CYS A 121 13.81 45.21 13.56
N ALA A 122 13.91 43.93 13.91
CA ALA A 122 15.11 43.37 14.54
C ALA A 122 16.21 43.04 13.50
N THR A 123 15.81 42.75 12.26
CA THR A 123 16.69 42.52 11.11
C THR A 123 16.21 43.29 9.87
N ASN A 124 17.04 43.31 8.81
CA ASN A 124 16.66 43.76 7.47
C ASN A 124 17.29 42.82 6.43
N VAL A 125 16.71 41.63 6.28
CA VAL A 125 17.18 40.59 5.35
C VAL A 125 16.38 40.63 4.05
N PHE A 126 15.10 40.98 4.11
CA PHE A 126 14.19 40.96 2.98
C PHE A 126 13.66 42.38 2.68
N PRO A 127 14.08 43.01 1.56
CA PRO A 127 13.75 44.41 1.25
C PRO A 127 12.26 44.66 0.95
N PHE A 128 11.47 43.59 0.82
CA PHE A 128 10.03 43.63 0.59
C PHE A 128 9.21 43.55 1.88
N ILE A 129 9.83 43.29 3.04
CA ILE A 129 9.14 43.22 4.32
C ILE A 129 9.20 44.59 4.99
N ASN A 130 8.03 45.18 5.22
CA ASN A 130 7.92 46.45 5.92
C ASN A 130 7.73 46.21 7.41
N CYS A 131 8.43 47.02 8.21
CA CYS A 131 8.22 47.11 9.64
C CYS A 131 6.74 47.37 9.96
N ILE A 132 6.14 46.52 10.79
CA ILE A 132 4.79 46.76 11.31
C ILE A 132 4.95 47.72 12.51
N ARG A 133 4.69 49.00 12.25
CA ARG A 133 4.78 50.06 13.25
C ARG A 133 3.39 50.52 13.66
#